data_AF-A0A2M7FLJ6-F1
#
_entry.id   AF-A0A2M7FLJ6-F1
#
_cell.length_a   1.000
_cell.length_b   1.000
_cell.length_c   1.000
_cell.angle_alpha   90.00
_cell.angle_beta   90.00
_cell.angle_gamma   90.00
#
_symmetry.space_group_name_H-M   'P 1'
#
loop_
_entity.id
_entity.type
_entity.pdbx_description
1 polymer ?
#
loop_
_entity_poly.entity_id
_entity_poly.type
_entity_poly.pdbx_seq_one_letter_code
_entity_poly.pdbx_strand_id
1 'polypeptide(L)' 'MTWGVLFHNDFDAEFAALDEALQDELLAHAKLLEEFRPNLGRPTVDTLKGSKHANMKEL' A
#
# COMPACT_ATOMS: atom_id res chain seq x y z
N MET A 1 11.14 -9.90 13.26
CA MET A 1 10.94 -10.00 11.80
C MET A 1 10.53 -8.62 11.32
N THR A 2 11.29 -8.03 10.41
CA THR A 2 10.96 -6.77 9.74
C THR A 2 10.01 -7.08 8.58
N TRP A 3 8.86 -6.42 8.54
CA TRP A 3 7.93 -6.53 7.42
C TRP A 3 8.39 -5.51 6.38
N GLY A 4 8.85 -5.96 5.21
CA GLY A 4 9.28 -5.04 4.15
C GLY A 4 8.10 -4.58 3.31
N VAL A 5 8.04 -3.29 2.99
CA VAL A 5 7.13 -2.75 1.97
C VAL A 5 7.92 -2.50 0.71
N LEU A 6 7.43 -3.04 -0.40
CA LEU A 6 8.08 -2.98 -1.71
C LEU A 6 7.07 -2.52 -2.74
N PHE A 7 7.49 -1.64 -3.64
CA PHE A 7 6.73 -1.33 -4.85
C PHE A 7 7.08 -2.32 -5.95
N HIS A 8 6.10 -2.63 -6.78
CA HIS A 8 6.31 -3.44 -7.96
C HIS A 8 6.98 -2.58 -9.02
N ASN A 9 7.96 -3.12 -9.76
CA ASN A 9 8.70 -2.36 -10.77
C ASN A 9 7.78 -1.69 -11.81
N ASP A 10 6.69 -2.35 -12.20
CA ASP A 10 5.71 -1.79 -13.14
C ASP A 10 4.96 -0.57 -12.57
N PHE A 11 4.88 -0.45 -11.24
CA PHE A 11 4.25 0.68 -10.56
C PHE A 11 5.19 1.89 -10.39
N ASP A 12 6.52 1.70 -10.47
CA ASP A 12 7.47 2.80 -10.24
C ASP A 12 7.27 3.96 -11.22
N ALA A 13 7.00 3.66 -12.50
CA ALA A 13 6.76 4.67 -13.51
C ALA A 13 5.44 5.41 -13.30
N GLU A 14 4.41 4.71 -12.82
CA GLU A 14 3.11 5.31 -12.48
C GLU A 14 3.27 6.22 -11.27
N PHE A 15 3.89 5.72 -10.20
CA PHE A 15 4.14 6.48 -8.98
C PHE A 15 4.91 7.78 -9.24
N ALA A 16 5.97 7.72 -10.05
CA ALA A 16 6.76 8.89 -10.42
C ALA A 16 5.98 9.92 -11.26
N ALA A 17 4.90 9.51 -11.91
CA ALA A 17 4.04 10.39 -12.70
C ALA A 17 2.89 11.03 -11.88
N LEU A 18 2.69 10.59 -10.63
CA LEU A 18 1.69 11.17 -9.74
C LEU A 18 2.15 12.53 -9.21
N ASP A 19 1.18 13.37 -8.83
CA ASP A 19 1.47 14.62 -8.13
C ASP A 19 2.21 14.34 -6.80
N GLU A 20 3.14 15.22 -6.42
CA GLU A 20 3.99 15.04 -5.23
C GLU A 20 3.17 14.82 -3.94
N ALA A 21 2.06 15.57 -3.78
CA ALA A 21 1.17 15.38 -2.63
C ALA A 21 0.53 13.98 -2.58
N LEU A 22 0.25 13.38 -3.74
CA LEU A 22 -0.31 12.03 -3.82
C LEU A 22 0.78 10.98 -3.58
N GLN A 23 2.01 11.22 -4.04
CA GLN A 23 3.16 10.39 -3.71
C GLN A 23 3.39 10.36 -2.19
N ASP A 24 3.35 11.52 -1.53
CA ASP A 24 3.51 11.65 -0.08
C ASP A 24 2.42 10.89 0.70
N GLU A 25 1.16 11.03 0.28
CA GLU A 25 0.03 10.29 0.85
C GLU A 25 0.24 8.78 0.73
N LEU A 26 0.58 8.27 -0.46
CA LEU A 26 0.83 6.84 -0.69
C LEU A 26 1.99 6.31 0.17
N LEU A 27 3.09 7.07 0.29
CA LEU A 27 4.23 6.71 1.14
C LEU A 27 3.87 6.73 2.63
N ALA A 28 3.02 7.66 3.07
CA ALA A 28 2.51 7.68 4.44
C ALA A 28 1.69 6.41 4.74
N HIS A 29 0.82 5.99 3.83
CA HIS A 29 0.05 4.77 3.96
C HIS A 29 0.93 3.51 3.90
N ALA A 30 1.97 3.50 3.05
CA ALA A 30 2.96 2.42 3.01
C ALA A 30 3.69 2.23 4.35
N LYS A 31 4.05 3.33 5.05
CA LYS A 31 4.64 3.27 6.39
C LYS A 31 3.68 2.68 7.43
N LEU A 32 2.39 3.03 7.36
CA LEU A 32 1.38 2.40 8.21
C LEU A 32 1.27 0.90 7.93
N LEU A 33 1.37 0.48 6.67
CA LEU A 33 1.35 -0.95 6.32
C LEU A 33 2.58 -1.68 6.88
N GLU A 34 3.74 -1.04 6.91
CA GLU A 34 4.96 -1.58 7.53
C GLU A 34 4.77 -1.83 9.04
N GLU A 35 4.16 -0.86 9.74
CA GLU A 35 3.94 -0.89 11.18
C GLU A 35 2.84 -1.89 11.58
N PHE A 36 1.66 -1.76 10.97
CA PHE A 36 0.45 -2.52 11.33
C PHE A 36 0.32 -3.85 10.58
N ARG A 37 1.06 -4.03 9.47
CA ARG A 37 1.12 -5.28 8.70
C ARG A 37 -0.28 -5.72 8.25
N PRO A 38 -0.65 -7.02 8.20
CA PRO A 38 -2.02 -7.44 7.89
C PRO A 38 -3.11 -6.83 8.78
N ASN A 39 -2.81 -6.24 9.94
CA ASN A 39 -3.83 -5.66 10.81
C ASN A 39 -4.26 -4.22 10.43
N LEU A 40 -3.59 -3.57 9.47
CA LEU A 40 -4.04 -2.26 8.97
C LEU A 40 -5.45 -2.39 8.36
N GLY A 41 -6.40 -1.55 8.76
CA GLY A 41 -7.77 -1.63 8.28
C GLY A 41 -8.36 -0.26 8.01
N ARG A 42 -9.70 -0.19 8.00
CA ARG A 42 -10.43 1.05 7.79
C ARG A 42 -10.09 2.10 8.86
N PRO A 43 -10.06 3.39 8.51
CA PRO A 43 -10.44 3.98 7.21
C PRO A 43 -9.32 3.98 6.16
N THR A 44 -8.12 3.51 6.51
CA THR A 44 -6.89 3.68 5.71
C THR A 44 -6.78 2.71 4.54
N VAL A 45 -7.30 1.50 4.68
CA VAL A 45 -7.30 0.46 3.64
C VAL A 45 -8.52 -0.42 3.79
N ASP A 46 -8.97 -1.03 2.68
CA ASP A 46 -10.03 -2.03 2.69
C ASP A 46 -9.52 -3.39 2.21
N THR A 47 -10.29 -4.44 2.45
CA THR A 47 -9.96 -5.78 1.93
C THR A 47 -10.50 -5.93 0.51
N LEU A 48 -9.61 -6.18 -0.44
CA LEU A 48 -9.98 -6.40 -1.83
C LEU A 48 -10.71 -7.75 -1.98
N LYS A 49 -12.03 -7.68 -2.19
CA LYS A 49 -12.87 -8.87 -2.39
C LYS A 49 -12.64 -9.45 -3.79
N GLY A 50 -12.58 -10.78 -3.88
CA GLY A 50 -12.40 -11.49 -5.15
C GLY A 50 -10.94 -11.64 -5.61
N SER A 51 -9.97 -11.19 -4.81
CA SER A 51 -8.56 -11.47 -5.07
C SER A 51 -8.23 -12.96 -4.92
N LYS A 52 -7.32 -13.45 -5.76
CA LYS A 52 -6.71 -14.78 -5.62
C LYS A 52 -5.69 -14.84 -4.47
N HIS A 53 -5.29 -13.69 -3.92
CA HIS A 53 -4.31 -13.58 -2.85
C HIS A 53 -4.99 -13.28 -1.52
N ALA A 54 -4.64 -14.05 -0.48
CA ALA A 54 -5.17 -13.83 0.87
C ALA A 54 -4.64 -12.51 1.45
N ASN A 55 -5.50 -11.79 2.19
CA ASN A 55 -5.18 -10.51 2.82
C ASN A 55 -4.76 -9.39 1.84
N MET A 56 -5.18 -9.47 0.57
CA MET A 56 -4.98 -8.39 -0.38
C MET A 56 -5.84 -7.19 0.03
N LYS A 57 -5.22 -6.01 -0.03
CA LYS A 57 -5.83 -4.75 0.39
C LYS A 57 -5.85 -3.78 -0.78
N GLU A 58 -6.84 -2.91 -0.79
CA GLU A 58 -6.94 -1.76 -1.67
C GLU A 58 -6.81 -0.48 -0.85
N LEU A 59 -6.14 0.51 -1.44
CA LEU A 59 -5.81 1.79 -0.85
C LEU A 59 -6.50 2.89 -1.66
#